data_AF-A0A1S2H2S4-F1
#
_entry.id   AF-A0A1S2H2S4-F1
#
_cell.length_a   1.000
_cell.length_b   1.000
_cell.length_c   1.000
_cell.angle_alpha   90.00
_cell.angle_beta   90.00
_cell.angle_gamma   90.00
#
_symmetry.space_group_name_H-M   'P 1'
#
loop_
_entity.id
_entity.type
_entity.pdbx_description
1 polymer ?
#
loop_
_entity_poly.entity_id
_entity_poly.type
_entity_poly.pdbx_seq_one_letter_code
_entity_poly.pdbx_strand_id
1 'polypeptide(L)'
;MLIASAVTLAVGTAAMPSRAFAVTEAKNLQDLDKSMPEAGPTQIGRSRVAATGAWGGYSNGEIPLSAMTAVPAQVGQPYLRPDAAVAFFAVSRAYESRFGSAVSLTEAYRDLARQKALYAVYQNGGTLAAVPGTSVHGWGQACDFGGGIQTPGSVQKLWMNANAPAFGWQPRGDSFSSPEAWHFEYDGSYEPGGSGAASPAVAFATNTGELWTWAGAPGTLGFGTGTKLGVAANTSPAVRTFGDTSAVAINSTNGSLYTWSGRAGTLGFGADAKVGVRPGTSPSIVRMPNGQYAVAFQATDGGLWTWVGAPGTVGFAAPARVGMKDKTSPSITVVGAKAVVAFQANTGALWTWTGDPGTTGGATSTTEGMAAGTSPAITAIGSKAAVAFNSGGNLWTWSGTPATIGGGSSTKLGMWPGSSPSMTTVGSNAAVAFRASGGGGLYTWSGQPDTVGFGASTKLGMKDGTVPSITTVGTNVAVAFEADSGSLYTWSGAPATTGFGADSRLGMYPVGGPSIG
;
A
#
# COMPACT_ATOMS: atom_id res chain seq x y z
N MET A 1 -6.63 -72.87 -22.84
CA MET A 1 -5.23 -72.48 -23.11
C MET A 1 -5.19 -70.96 -23.14
N LEU A 2 -4.25 -70.33 -22.41
CA LEU A 2 -4.12 -68.90 -22.03
C LEU A 2 -5.20 -68.41 -21.03
N ILE A 3 -4.96 -68.21 -19.73
CA ILE A 3 -3.94 -67.49 -18.92
C ILE A 3 -3.99 -65.95 -19.07
N ALA A 4 -4.62 -65.35 -18.04
CA ALA A 4 -4.38 -64.07 -17.34
C ALA A 4 -3.93 -62.80 -18.12
N SER A 5 -4.62 -61.68 -17.87
CA SER A 5 -4.15 -60.67 -16.90
C SER A 5 -5.10 -59.47 -16.85
N ALA A 6 -5.80 -59.31 -15.72
CA ALA A 6 -6.39 -58.03 -15.32
C ALA A 6 -5.27 -57.22 -14.63
N VAL A 7 -4.87 -56.10 -15.23
CA VAL A 7 -3.95 -55.16 -14.60
C VAL A 7 -4.77 -54.21 -13.74
N THR A 8 -4.77 -54.47 -12.43
CA THR A 8 -5.16 -53.50 -11.40
C THR A 8 -4.04 -52.46 -11.30
N LEU A 9 -4.26 -51.23 -11.76
CA LEU A 9 -3.34 -50.13 -11.47
C LEU A 9 -3.53 -49.75 -9.99
N ALA A 10 -2.62 -50.21 -9.14
CA ALA A 10 -2.43 -49.68 -7.80
C ALA A 10 -1.98 -48.22 -7.91
N VAL A 11 -2.76 -47.29 -7.35
CA VAL A 11 -2.32 -45.91 -7.11
C VAL A 11 -1.30 -45.97 -5.98
N GLY A 12 -0.02 -46.07 -6.34
CA GLY A 12 1.07 -45.82 -5.40
C GLY A 12 1.07 -44.35 -5.02
N THR A 13 0.68 -44.04 -3.79
CA THR A 13 0.91 -42.74 -3.18
C THR A 13 2.41 -42.58 -2.94
N ALA A 14 3.12 -42.02 -3.93
CA ALA A 14 4.44 -41.46 -3.70
C ALA A 14 4.28 -40.18 -2.85
N ALA A 15 4.31 -40.36 -1.53
CA ALA A 15 4.49 -39.27 -0.60
C ALA A 15 5.86 -38.63 -0.88
N MET A 16 5.86 -37.47 -1.52
CA MET A 16 7.02 -36.59 -1.52
C MET A 16 7.31 -36.21 -0.06
N PRO A 17 8.55 -36.37 0.43
CA PRO A 17 8.87 -35.92 1.77
C PRO A 17 8.67 -34.41 1.82
N SER A 18 7.76 -33.97 2.69
CA SER A 18 7.74 -32.60 3.16
C SER A 18 9.14 -32.30 3.69
N ARG A 19 9.85 -31.35 3.07
CA ARG A 19 10.96 -30.68 3.75
C ARG A 19 10.35 -29.82 4.86
N ALA A 20 9.92 -30.48 5.93
CA ALA A 20 9.88 -29.87 7.23
C ALA A 20 11.31 -29.38 7.50
N PHE A 21 11.48 -28.07 7.63
CA PHE A 21 12.69 -27.54 8.23
C PHE A 21 12.76 -28.14 9.64
N ALA A 22 13.62 -29.15 9.80
CA ALA A 22 13.99 -29.66 11.10
C ALA A 22 14.57 -28.47 11.89
N VAL A 23 13.83 -28.05 12.92
CA VAL A 23 14.35 -27.14 13.93
C VAL A 23 15.31 -27.97 14.77
N THR A 24 16.58 -27.97 14.38
CA THR A 24 17.65 -28.45 15.25
C THR A 24 18.10 -27.26 16.09
N GLU A 25 18.03 -27.39 17.41
CA GLU A 25 18.55 -26.40 18.36
C GLU A 25 20.04 -26.13 18.08
N ALA A 26 20.36 -24.95 17.55
CA ALA A 26 21.75 -24.50 17.45
C ALA A 26 22.22 -24.05 18.84
N LYS A 27 23.24 -24.75 19.39
CA LYS A 27 23.71 -24.58 20.76
C LYS A 27 24.93 -23.66 20.93
N ASN A 28 25.50 -23.02 19.90
CA ASN A 28 26.59 -22.05 20.06
C ASN A 28 26.75 -21.06 18.87
N LEU A 29 27.33 -19.88 19.18
CA LEU A 29 27.49 -18.68 18.31
C LEU A 29 28.49 -18.80 17.14
N GLN A 30 29.13 -19.94 16.91
CA GLN A 30 30.20 -20.08 15.90
C GLN A 30 29.74 -20.63 14.54
N ASP A 31 28.47 -21.00 14.38
CA ASP A 31 27.94 -21.58 13.12
C ASP A 31 27.24 -20.56 12.20
N LEU A 32 27.32 -19.25 12.50
CA LEU A 32 26.74 -18.17 11.69
C LEU A 32 27.69 -17.57 10.64
N ASP A 33 28.96 -18.01 10.61
CA ASP A 33 29.96 -17.48 9.69
C ASP A 33 30.38 -18.54 8.67
N LYS A 34 29.81 -18.45 7.47
CA LYS A 34 30.46 -18.74 6.17
C LYS A 34 29.46 -18.58 5.02
N SER A 35 29.37 -17.36 4.49
CA SER A 35 29.46 -17.05 3.05
C SER A 35 28.84 -15.68 2.74
N MET A 36 29.70 -14.66 2.53
CA MET A 36 29.80 -13.95 1.26
C MET A 36 31.02 -13.01 1.25
N PRO A 37 31.67 -12.80 0.08
CA PRO A 37 32.99 -12.16 -0.04
C PRO A 37 32.97 -10.62 0.02
N GLU A 38 34.16 -10.06 0.24
CA GLU A 38 34.52 -8.64 0.42
C GLU A 38 34.35 -7.71 -0.81
N ALA A 39 34.39 -6.41 -0.51
CA ALA A 39 33.95 -5.19 -1.22
C ALA A 39 34.58 -4.77 -2.57
N GLY A 40 33.91 -3.83 -3.26
CA GLY A 40 34.52 -2.83 -4.15
C GLY A 40 33.52 -1.84 -4.82
N PRO A 41 33.78 -0.51 -4.93
CA PRO A 41 32.75 0.53 -4.79
C PRO A 41 32.33 1.27 -6.07
N THR A 42 31.17 1.92 -6.05
CA THR A 42 30.95 3.17 -6.82
C THR A 42 30.01 4.11 -6.06
N GLN A 43 30.56 5.24 -5.63
CA GLN A 43 29.85 6.37 -5.00
C GLN A 43 29.03 7.14 -6.04
N ILE A 44 27.74 7.36 -5.78
CA ILE A 44 27.02 8.56 -6.23
C ILE A 44 25.99 8.96 -5.14
N GLY A 45 26.15 10.15 -4.56
CA GLY A 45 25.05 10.97 -4.00
C GLY A 45 24.43 10.57 -2.65
N ARG A 46 25.15 10.71 -1.52
CA ARG A 46 24.53 10.77 -0.18
C ARG A 46 23.86 12.13 0.04
N SER A 47 22.54 12.14 0.26
CA SER A 47 21.74 13.29 0.74
C SER A 47 20.47 12.69 1.36
N ARG A 48 20.10 12.81 2.64
CA ARG A 48 20.62 13.51 3.84
C ARG A 48 20.38 12.55 5.01
N VAL A 49 21.41 12.21 5.78
CA VAL A 49 21.21 11.56 7.09
C VAL A 49 20.58 12.63 8.00
N ALA A 50 19.36 12.40 8.48
CA ALA A 50 18.77 13.27 9.51
C ALA A 50 19.69 13.22 10.74
N ALA A 51 20.15 14.37 11.22
CA ALA A 51 21.09 14.42 12.33
C ALA A 51 20.50 13.74 13.58
N THR A 52 21.33 12.94 14.27
CA THR A 52 21.11 12.53 15.65
C THR A 52 21.17 13.76 16.56
N GLY A 53 20.31 13.85 17.57
CA GLY A 53 20.18 15.04 18.43
C GLY A 53 19.10 16.04 18.01
N ALA A 54 19.38 17.33 18.17
CA ALA A 54 18.38 18.40 18.06
C ALA A 54 17.68 18.44 16.69
N TRP A 55 16.35 18.56 16.70
CA TRP A 55 15.53 18.59 15.49
C TRP A 55 14.32 19.51 15.65
N GLY A 56 13.78 19.96 14.51
CA GLY A 56 12.55 20.76 14.46
C GLY A 56 12.65 22.16 15.09
N GLY A 57 13.86 22.62 15.47
CA GLY A 57 14.05 23.90 16.16
C GLY A 57 13.60 23.88 17.63
N TYR A 58 13.36 22.71 18.20
CA TYR A 58 12.87 22.54 19.58
C TYR A 58 14.03 22.38 20.58
N SER A 59 13.73 22.61 21.85
CA SER A 59 14.59 22.26 22.97
C SER A 59 14.36 20.81 23.41
N ASN A 60 15.38 20.18 23.98
CA ASN A 60 15.29 18.82 24.50
C ASN A 60 14.23 18.71 25.62
N GLY A 61 13.30 17.78 25.47
CA GLY A 61 12.19 17.58 26.42
C GLY A 61 11.03 18.59 26.26
N GLU A 62 11.06 19.47 25.25
CA GLU A 62 10.03 20.50 25.00
C GLU A 62 9.47 20.45 23.56
N ILE A 63 9.40 19.25 23.00
CA ILE A 63 8.87 19.01 21.65
C ILE A 63 7.35 18.88 21.75
N PRO A 64 6.57 19.67 20.99
CA PRO A 64 5.12 19.57 21.02
C PRO A 64 4.67 18.19 20.51
N LEU A 65 3.77 17.53 21.24
CA LEU A 65 3.28 16.18 20.88
C LEU A 65 2.64 16.15 19.49
N SER A 66 2.11 17.28 19.00
CA SER A 66 1.58 17.43 17.63
C SER A 66 2.62 17.24 16.53
N ALA A 67 3.92 17.33 16.85
CA ALA A 67 5.03 17.09 15.94
C ALA A 67 5.61 15.66 16.06
N MET A 68 5.06 14.82 16.95
CA MET A 68 5.55 13.48 17.26
C MET A 68 4.53 12.40 16.88
N THR A 69 4.99 11.15 16.84
CA THR A 69 4.16 9.98 16.49
C THR A 69 3.96 9.11 17.71
N ALA A 70 2.71 8.69 17.95
CA ALA A 70 2.35 7.84 19.08
C ALA A 70 2.91 6.40 18.95
N VAL A 71 3.33 5.82 20.07
CA VAL A 71 3.86 4.46 20.21
C VAL A 71 3.34 3.81 21.51
N PRO A 72 3.27 2.48 21.64
CA PRO A 72 2.68 1.82 22.81
C PRO A 72 3.63 1.77 24.01
N ALA A 73 4.19 2.91 24.43
CA ALA A 73 5.08 2.99 25.59
C ALA A 73 4.29 2.95 26.91
N GLN A 74 4.82 2.25 27.92
CA GLN A 74 4.15 2.04 29.20
C GLN A 74 4.37 3.20 30.20
N VAL A 75 5.51 3.89 30.09
CA VAL A 75 5.97 4.90 31.04
C VAL A 75 6.47 6.13 30.26
N GLY A 76 6.22 7.32 30.82
CA GLY A 76 6.55 8.59 30.16
C GLY A 76 5.52 8.99 29.12
N GLN A 77 5.95 9.77 28.12
CA GLN A 77 5.08 10.16 27.01
C GLN A 77 5.17 9.11 25.90
N PRO A 78 4.04 8.54 25.43
CA PRO A 78 4.01 7.46 24.45
C PRO A 78 4.25 7.95 23.03
N TYR A 79 5.37 8.67 22.80
CA TYR A 79 5.68 9.32 21.54
C TYR A 79 7.15 9.12 21.15
N LEU A 80 7.42 9.12 19.85
CA LEU A 80 8.77 9.18 19.28
C LEU A 80 8.79 10.24 18.16
N ARG A 81 9.99 10.68 17.77
CA ARG A 81 10.16 11.41 16.52
C ARG A 81 9.60 10.56 15.36
N PRO A 82 8.96 11.14 14.33
CA PRO A 82 8.25 10.35 13.33
C PRO A 82 9.07 9.25 12.64
N ASP A 83 10.33 9.52 12.30
CA ASP A 83 11.24 8.54 11.68
C ASP A 83 11.64 7.40 12.64
N ALA A 84 11.93 7.73 13.90
CA ALA A 84 12.20 6.77 14.96
C ALA A 84 10.97 5.89 15.24
N ALA A 85 9.76 6.46 15.24
CA ALA A 85 8.53 5.68 15.40
C ALA A 85 8.38 4.62 14.30
N VAL A 86 8.68 4.99 13.06
CA VAL A 86 8.68 4.06 11.92
C VAL A 86 9.69 2.93 12.12
N ALA A 87 10.91 3.27 12.52
CA ALA A 87 11.94 2.29 12.86
C ALA A 87 11.52 1.35 14.00
N PHE A 88 10.88 1.89 15.04
CA PHE A 88 10.40 1.12 16.21
C PHE A 88 9.38 0.06 15.79
N PHE A 89 8.36 0.44 15.01
CA PHE A 89 7.36 -0.52 14.56
C PHE A 89 7.96 -1.60 13.65
N ALA A 90 8.98 -1.26 12.86
CA ALA A 90 9.68 -2.22 12.02
C ALA A 90 10.45 -3.27 12.83
N VAL A 91 11.25 -2.85 13.81
CA VAL A 91 11.97 -3.80 14.68
C VAL A 91 11.02 -4.61 15.56
N SER A 92 9.94 -3.98 16.07
CA SER A 92 8.93 -4.65 16.90
C SER A 92 8.28 -5.83 16.17
N ARG A 93 8.08 -5.70 14.85
CA ARG A 93 7.48 -6.75 14.03
C ARG A 93 8.46 -7.86 13.65
N ALA A 94 9.72 -7.51 13.39
CA ALA A 94 10.76 -8.51 13.17
C ALA A 94 10.96 -9.36 14.45
N TYR A 95 10.88 -8.71 15.61
CA TYR A 95 10.88 -9.37 16.92
C TYR A 95 9.65 -10.25 17.13
N GLU A 96 8.44 -9.76 16.80
CA GLU A 96 7.20 -10.56 16.90
C GLU A 96 7.25 -11.80 16.00
N SER A 97 7.81 -11.69 14.80
CA SER A 97 8.00 -12.83 13.89
C SER A 97 8.92 -13.90 14.48
N ARG A 98 9.86 -13.50 15.36
CA ARG A 98 10.80 -14.40 16.03
C ARG A 98 10.23 -15.00 17.31
N PHE A 99 9.48 -14.22 18.10
CA PHE A 99 9.11 -14.55 19.48
C PHE A 99 7.60 -14.67 19.73
N GLY A 100 6.76 -14.45 18.71
CA GLY A 100 5.30 -14.56 18.81
C GLY A 100 4.62 -13.45 19.63
N SER A 101 5.37 -12.44 20.06
CA SER A 101 4.86 -11.26 20.78
C SER A 101 5.63 -10.01 20.37
N ALA A 102 4.94 -8.87 20.29
CA ALA A 102 5.55 -7.58 19.96
C ALA A 102 6.58 -7.14 21.02
N VAL A 103 7.50 -6.25 20.63
CA VAL A 103 8.46 -5.65 21.58
C VAL A 103 7.67 -4.86 22.63
N SER A 104 7.95 -5.16 23.89
CA SER A 104 7.47 -4.33 25.00
C SER A 104 8.25 -3.03 25.00
N LEU A 105 7.58 -1.88 24.84
CA LEU A 105 8.19 -0.56 24.96
C LEU A 105 7.89 0.00 26.35
N THR A 106 8.91 0.09 27.20
CA THR A 106 8.77 0.59 28.57
C THR A 106 8.75 2.10 28.59
N GLU A 107 9.70 2.76 27.92
CA GLU A 107 9.78 4.23 27.88
C GLU A 107 10.23 4.73 26.50
N ALA A 108 9.64 5.85 26.06
CA ALA A 108 9.93 6.51 24.78
C ALA A 108 10.29 7.99 25.01
N TYR A 109 9.40 8.93 24.68
CA TYR A 109 9.68 10.35 24.88
C TYR A 109 9.68 10.76 26.36
N ARG A 110 10.76 11.44 26.77
CA ARG A 110 10.95 11.96 28.13
C ARG A 110 10.93 13.49 28.11
N ASP A 111 9.76 14.05 28.39
CA ASP A 111 9.57 15.50 28.52
C ASP A 111 10.44 16.11 29.64
N LEU A 112 10.64 17.43 29.59
CA LEU A 112 11.53 18.13 30.52
C LEU A 112 11.09 17.98 31.99
N ALA A 113 9.77 17.87 32.23
CA ALA A 113 9.23 17.66 33.56
C ALA A 113 9.64 16.30 34.14
N ARG A 114 9.52 15.23 33.34
CA ARG A 114 9.96 13.88 33.71
C ARG A 114 11.46 13.80 33.90
N GLN A 115 12.25 14.50 33.07
CA GLN A 115 13.70 14.59 33.28
C GLN A 115 14.05 15.21 34.64
N LYS A 116 13.41 16.33 35.00
CA LYS A 116 13.59 16.98 36.32
C LYS A 116 13.21 16.05 37.47
N ALA A 117 12.11 15.30 37.34
CA ALA A 117 11.68 14.36 38.37
C ALA A 117 12.70 13.23 38.59
N LEU A 118 13.21 12.61 37.51
CA LEU A 118 14.23 11.56 37.61
C LEU A 118 15.56 12.08 38.16
N TYR A 119 15.96 13.28 37.74
CA TYR A 119 17.19 13.90 38.25
C TYR A 119 17.11 14.22 39.75
N ALA A 120 15.95 14.67 40.24
CA ALA A 120 15.73 14.87 41.67
C ALA A 120 15.83 13.54 42.46
N VAL A 121 15.33 12.43 41.92
CA VAL A 121 15.48 11.10 42.53
C VAL A 121 16.95 10.68 42.57
N TYR A 122 17.70 10.89 41.47
CA TYR A 122 19.14 10.63 41.41
C TYR A 122 19.92 11.42 42.47
N GLN A 123 19.64 12.72 42.62
CA GLN A 123 20.29 13.56 43.63
C GLN A 123 20.05 13.08 45.07
N ASN A 124 18.98 12.32 45.31
CA ASN A 124 18.65 11.73 46.59
C ASN A 124 19.14 10.27 46.74
N GLY A 125 20.13 9.86 45.94
CA GLY A 125 20.75 8.53 46.01
C GLY A 125 20.03 7.45 45.19
N GLY A 126 19.09 7.84 44.32
CA GLY A 126 18.45 6.95 43.36
C GLY A 126 19.32 6.61 42.14
N THR A 127 18.73 5.92 41.17
CA THR A 127 19.39 5.51 39.92
C THR A 127 19.92 6.72 39.14
N LEU A 128 21.05 6.52 38.44
CA LEU A 128 21.69 7.55 37.61
C LEU A 128 20.69 8.16 36.61
N ALA A 129 20.62 9.49 36.56
CA ALA A 129 19.78 10.22 35.63
C ALA A 129 20.56 11.33 34.93
N ALA A 130 20.28 11.53 33.64
CA ALA A 130 20.84 12.65 32.89
C ALA A 130 20.40 14.00 33.47
N VAL A 131 21.27 15.00 33.36
CA VAL A 131 20.92 16.39 33.68
C VAL A 131 19.71 16.80 32.83
N PRO A 132 18.68 17.46 33.40
CA PRO A 132 17.50 17.84 32.64
C PRO A 132 17.86 18.71 31.42
N GLY A 133 17.29 18.34 30.27
CA GLY A 133 17.58 18.95 28.97
C GLY A 133 18.69 18.26 28.17
N THR A 134 19.28 17.16 28.66
CA THR A 134 20.36 16.45 27.94
C THR A 134 20.05 14.99 27.60
N SER A 135 18.91 14.45 28.04
CA SER A 135 18.55 13.05 27.75
C SER A 135 18.20 12.83 26.28
N VAL A 136 18.71 11.76 25.65
CA VAL A 136 18.35 11.37 24.27
C VAL A 136 16.85 11.03 24.14
N HIS A 137 16.22 10.54 25.21
CA HIS A 137 14.76 10.39 25.25
C HIS A 137 14.02 11.72 25.07
N GLY A 138 14.63 12.85 25.48
CA GLY A 138 14.10 14.19 25.27
C GLY A 138 14.13 14.66 23.82
N TRP A 139 14.73 13.89 22.91
CA TRP A 139 14.62 14.09 21.46
C TRP A 139 13.62 13.12 20.80
N GLY A 140 12.99 12.21 21.56
CA GLY A 140 12.15 11.14 20.98
C GLY A 140 12.97 10.18 20.10
N GLN A 141 14.23 9.96 20.47
CA GLN A 141 15.22 9.16 19.75
C GLN A 141 15.71 7.93 20.52
N ALA A 142 15.20 7.71 21.72
CA ALA A 142 15.59 6.57 22.54
C ALA A 142 14.36 5.76 22.96
N CYS A 143 14.55 4.46 23.07
CA CYS A 143 13.57 3.51 23.57
C CYS A 143 14.20 2.67 24.68
N ASP A 144 13.44 2.45 25.75
CA ASP A 144 13.73 1.44 26.74
C ASP A 144 12.82 0.23 26.49
N PHE A 145 13.38 -0.90 26.08
CA PHE A 145 12.63 -2.11 25.74
C PHE A 145 12.55 -3.11 26.90
N GLY A 146 11.40 -3.76 27.04
CA GLY A 146 11.11 -4.82 28.02
C GLY A 146 10.93 -6.19 27.38
N GLY A 147 10.11 -7.05 28.01
CA GLY A 147 9.69 -8.33 27.43
C GLY A 147 10.81 -9.38 27.30
N GLY A 148 11.89 -9.23 28.08
CA GLY A 148 13.08 -10.06 28.06
C GLY A 148 14.32 -9.30 27.58
N ILE A 149 14.16 -8.23 26.81
CA ILE A 149 15.27 -7.41 26.28
C ILE A 149 16.03 -6.71 27.41
N GLN A 150 15.35 -6.34 28.50
CA GLN A 150 15.96 -5.70 29.66
C GLN A 150 16.94 -6.61 30.44
N THR A 151 16.94 -7.91 30.17
CA THR A 151 17.78 -8.90 30.86
C THR A 151 19.02 -9.22 30.03
N PRO A 152 20.24 -8.86 30.47
CA PRO A 152 21.48 -9.20 29.78
C PRO A 152 21.58 -10.71 29.49
N GLY A 153 21.98 -11.06 28.27
CA GLY A 153 22.17 -12.46 27.86
C GLY A 153 20.89 -13.25 27.55
N SER A 154 19.70 -12.65 27.69
CA SER A 154 18.45 -13.30 27.24
C SER A 154 18.45 -13.51 25.72
N VAL A 155 17.69 -14.49 25.25
CA VAL A 155 17.55 -14.73 23.80
C VAL A 155 16.95 -13.53 23.06
N GLN A 156 16.07 -12.78 23.75
CA GLN A 156 15.47 -11.54 23.27
C GLN A 156 16.51 -10.43 23.12
N LYS A 157 17.37 -10.22 24.15
CA LYS A 157 18.41 -9.20 24.14
C LYS A 157 19.49 -9.50 23.09
N LEU A 158 19.94 -10.75 23.02
CA LEU A 158 20.91 -11.17 22.01
C LEU A 158 20.37 -10.97 20.59
N TRP A 159 19.09 -11.29 20.36
CA TRP A 159 18.44 -11.05 19.08
C TRP A 159 18.33 -9.55 18.77
N MET A 160 17.91 -8.73 19.73
CA MET A 160 17.83 -7.27 19.54
C MET A 160 19.19 -6.66 19.23
N ASN A 161 20.25 -7.06 19.93
CA ASN A 161 21.61 -6.56 19.66
C ASN A 161 22.07 -6.87 18.23
N ALA A 162 21.73 -8.05 17.71
CA ALA A 162 22.13 -8.45 16.37
C ALA A 162 21.26 -7.84 15.25
N ASN A 163 19.98 -7.58 15.53
CA ASN A 163 19.00 -7.25 14.47
C ASN A 163 18.52 -5.80 14.51
N ALA A 164 18.38 -5.19 15.69
CA ALA A 164 17.88 -3.83 15.84
C ALA A 164 18.71 -2.78 15.06
N PRO A 165 20.05 -2.91 14.91
CA PRO A 165 20.85 -1.98 14.09
C PRO A 165 20.43 -1.91 12.62
N ALA A 166 19.92 -3.01 12.04
CA ALA A 166 19.38 -3.00 10.67
C ALA A 166 18.11 -2.15 10.54
N PHE A 167 17.45 -1.88 11.67
CA PHE A 167 16.31 -0.98 11.80
C PHE A 167 16.71 0.38 12.38
N GLY A 168 18.00 0.73 12.37
CA GLY A 168 18.51 2.00 12.88
C GLY A 168 18.46 2.15 14.40
N TRP A 169 18.23 1.07 15.14
CA TRP A 169 18.23 1.07 16.62
C TRP A 169 19.52 0.47 17.16
N GLN A 170 20.38 1.31 17.72
CA GLN A 170 21.67 0.92 18.26
C GLN A 170 21.57 0.57 19.75
N PRO A 171 22.13 -0.56 20.22
CA PRO A 171 22.11 -0.97 21.63
C PRO A 171 23.10 -0.17 22.49
N ARG A 172 22.99 1.16 22.50
CA ARG A 172 23.96 2.07 23.15
C ARG A 172 24.08 1.82 24.64
N GLY A 173 22.99 1.42 25.30
CA GLY A 173 22.99 1.11 26.73
C GLY A 173 23.96 0.02 27.15
N ASP A 174 24.35 -0.88 26.24
CA ASP A 174 25.34 -1.92 26.53
C ASP A 174 26.74 -1.35 26.77
N SER A 175 27.00 -0.14 26.26
CA SER A 175 28.29 0.55 26.37
C SER A 175 28.36 1.60 27.49
N PHE A 176 27.27 1.79 28.24
CA PHE A 176 27.24 2.74 29.34
C PHE A 176 28.08 2.24 30.53
N SER A 177 28.62 3.17 31.33
CA SER A 177 29.40 2.84 32.53
C SER A 177 28.57 2.08 33.57
N SER A 178 27.26 2.33 33.59
CA SER A 178 26.25 1.47 34.21
C SER A 178 25.43 0.86 33.08
N PRO A 179 25.66 -0.41 32.70
CA PRO A 179 25.01 -1.00 31.53
C PRO A 179 23.48 -1.02 31.64
N GLU A 180 22.82 -0.56 30.58
CA GLU A 180 21.37 -0.50 30.46
C GLU A 180 20.93 -1.34 29.26
N ALA A 181 20.80 -2.67 29.45
CA ALA A 181 20.49 -3.60 28.35
C ALA A 181 19.19 -3.28 27.61
N TRP A 182 18.25 -2.60 28.26
CA TRP A 182 16.99 -2.15 27.66
C TRP A 182 17.13 -0.94 26.74
N HIS A 183 18.22 -0.17 26.82
CA HIS A 183 18.32 1.15 26.20
C HIS A 183 18.87 1.11 24.77
N PHE A 184 18.08 1.59 23.82
CA PHE A 184 18.42 1.66 22.39
C PHE A 184 18.21 3.08 21.86
N GLU A 185 19.14 3.54 21.03
CA GLU A 185 19.11 4.86 20.40
C GLU A 185 18.93 4.75 18.89
N TYR A 186 18.03 5.57 18.35
CA TYR A 186 17.80 5.66 16.91
C TYR A 186 18.83 6.57 16.24
N ASP A 187 19.54 6.05 15.24
CA ASP A 187 20.65 6.75 14.59
C ASP A 187 20.30 7.39 13.23
N GLY A 188 19.05 7.28 12.78
CA GLY A 188 18.62 7.83 11.49
C GLY A 188 18.99 6.98 10.27
N SER A 189 19.61 5.80 10.45
CA SER A 189 20.06 4.96 9.34
C SER A 189 18.96 4.08 8.72
N TYR A 190 17.81 3.96 9.38
CA TYR A 190 16.71 3.14 8.89
C TYR A 190 15.95 3.82 7.76
N GLU A 191 16.02 3.19 6.58
CA GLU A 191 15.16 3.50 5.45
C GLU A 191 14.12 2.38 5.27
N PRO A 192 12.81 2.67 5.41
CA PRO A 192 11.73 1.69 5.26
C PRO A 192 11.68 1.04 3.87
N GLY A 193 12.25 -0.15 3.73
CA GLY A 193 12.36 -0.86 2.46
C GLY A 193 13.74 -0.66 1.86
N GLY A 194 14.58 -1.69 2.01
CA GLY A 194 15.95 -1.70 1.50
C GLY A 194 16.01 -1.17 0.06
N SER A 195 17.02 -0.35 -0.19
CA SER A 195 17.33 0.22 -1.50
C SER A 195 17.26 -0.85 -2.60
N GLY A 196 16.24 -0.78 -3.48
CA GLY A 196 16.31 -1.49 -4.77
C GLY A 196 15.00 -1.87 -5.48
N ALA A 197 13.85 -1.98 -4.81
CA ALA A 197 12.59 -2.32 -5.49
C ALA A 197 11.42 -1.48 -4.96
N ALA A 198 10.73 -0.77 -5.88
CA ALA A 198 9.50 -0.06 -5.57
C ALA A 198 8.47 -1.05 -5.00
N SER A 199 8.25 -1.00 -3.68
CA SER A 199 7.16 -1.74 -3.07
C SER A 199 5.85 -1.08 -3.47
N PRO A 200 4.83 -1.84 -3.90
CA PRO A 200 3.55 -1.26 -4.27
C PRO A 200 2.94 -0.53 -3.08
N ALA A 201 2.33 0.61 -3.35
CA ALA A 201 1.60 1.38 -2.36
C ALA A 201 0.11 1.06 -2.44
N VAL A 202 -0.55 1.03 -1.30
CA VAL A 202 -2.00 0.92 -1.22
C VAL A 202 -2.57 2.20 -0.60
N ALA A 203 -3.55 2.82 -1.24
CA ALA A 203 -4.36 3.89 -0.66
C ALA A 203 -5.77 3.37 -0.36
N PHE A 204 -6.31 3.68 0.81
CA PHE A 204 -7.64 3.23 1.22
C PHE A 204 -8.25 4.18 2.25
N ALA A 205 -9.57 4.15 2.39
CA ALA A 205 -10.28 4.83 3.48
C ALA A 205 -10.45 3.87 4.66
N THR A 206 -10.05 4.29 5.86
CA THR A 206 -10.29 3.50 7.09
C THR A 206 -11.74 3.60 7.55
N ASN A 207 -12.12 2.80 8.55
CA ASN A 207 -13.45 2.87 9.18
C ASN A 207 -13.83 4.24 9.78
N THR A 208 -12.89 5.18 9.91
CA THR A 208 -13.14 6.59 10.29
C THR A 208 -13.37 7.52 9.10
N GLY A 209 -13.27 7.02 7.86
CA GLY A 209 -13.36 7.82 6.63
C GLY A 209 -12.08 8.59 6.30
N GLU A 210 -10.97 8.32 7.00
CA GLU A 210 -9.68 8.95 6.74
C GLU A 210 -8.92 8.21 5.64
N LEU A 211 -8.25 8.95 4.76
CA LEU A 211 -7.31 8.41 3.79
C LEU A 211 -6.06 7.93 4.51
N TRP A 212 -5.77 6.65 4.33
CA TRP A 212 -4.52 6.02 4.74
C TRP A 212 -3.73 5.60 3.52
N THR A 213 -2.39 5.71 3.62
CA THR A 213 -1.47 5.10 2.67
C THR A 213 -0.69 4.01 3.36
N TRP A 214 -0.53 2.89 2.67
CA TRP A 214 0.14 1.70 3.14
C TRP A 214 1.29 1.34 2.20
N ALA A 215 2.42 0.97 2.77
CA ALA A 215 3.59 0.49 2.05
C ALA A 215 3.99 -0.90 2.54
N GLY A 216 4.32 -1.79 1.61
CA GLY A 216 4.82 -3.12 1.94
C GLY A 216 4.79 -4.06 0.75
N ALA A 217 5.41 -5.22 0.91
CA ALA A 217 5.26 -6.31 -0.05
C ALA A 217 3.82 -6.85 0.02
N PRO A 218 3.12 -7.02 -1.12
CA PRO A 218 1.81 -7.66 -1.16
C PRO A 218 1.84 -9.05 -0.52
N GLY A 219 0.81 -9.41 0.24
CA GLY A 219 0.79 -10.64 1.04
C GLY A 219 1.58 -10.53 2.35
N THR A 220 1.94 -9.32 2.79
CA THR A 220 2.51 -9.03 4.11
C THR A 220 1.69 -7.94 4.82
N LEU A 221 1.84 -7.76 6.13
CA LEU A 221 1.09 -6.72 6.87
C LEU A 221 1.52 -5.26 6.57
N GLY A 222 2.65 -5.02 5.88
CA GLY A 222 3.23 -3.68 5.59
C GLY A 222 3.15 -2.64 6.72
N PHE A 223 3.04 -1.34 6.38
CA PHE A 223 2.92 -0.21 7.30
C PHE A 223 1.94 0.84 6.74
N GLY A 224 0.92 1.21 7.53
CA GLY A 224 -0.08 2.23 7.17
C GLY A 224 0.07 3.51 7.99
N THR A 225 -0.14 4.67 7.37
CA THR A 225 -0.23 5.97 8.06
C THR A 225 -1.45 6.74 7.57
N GLY A 226 -2.20 7.33 8.52
CA GLY A 226 -3.30 8.24 8.24
C GLY A 226 -2.81 9.62 7.80
N THR A 227 -3.40 10.16 6.73
CA THR A 227 -2.99 11.42 6.10
C THR A 227 -3.74 12.64 6.63
N LYS A 228 -4.73 12.44 7.53
CA LYS A 228 -5.70 13.44 8.02
C LYS A 228 -6.66 13.98 6.95
N LEU A 229 -6.64 13.45 5.73
CA LEU A 229 -7.59 13.80 4.67
C LEU A 229 -8.82 12.89 4.74
N GLY A 230 -10.02 13.47 4.69
CA GLY A 230 -11.26 12.72 4.63
C GLY A 230 -11.59 12.26 3.21
N VAL A 231 -11.96 10.98 3.06
CA VAL A 231 -12.47 10.38 1.81
C VAL A 231 -14.00 10.31 1.89
N ALA A 232 -14.68 10.73 0.83
CA ALA A 232 -16.14 10.68 0.75
C ALA A 232 -16.65 9.23 0.77
N ALA A 233 -17.80 9.01 1.43
CA ALA A 233 -18.44 7.71 1.47
C ALA A 233 -18.84 7.20 0.07
N ASN A 234 -18.77 5.88 -0.15
CA ASN A 234 -19.02 5.21 -1.44
C ASN A 234 -18.04 5.66 -2.53
N THR A 235 -16.81 5.99 -2.17
CA THR A 235 -15.75 6.35 -3.12
C THR A 235 -14.46 5.64 -2.77
N SER A 236 -13.62 5.44 -3.78
CA SER A 236 -12.28 4.88 -3.65
C SER A 236 -11.24 5.98 -3.87
N PRO A 237 -10.16 6.02 -3.08
CA PRO A 237 -8.97 6.74 -3.49
C PRO A 237 -8.34 6.08 -4.72
N ALA A 238 -7.56 6.81 -5.50
CA ALA A 238 -6.74 6.27 -6.57
C ALA A 238 -5.27 6.59 -6.32
N VAL A 239 -4.39 5.60 -6.35
CA VAL A 239 -2.94 5.76 -6.13
C VAL A 239 -2.13 5.45 -7.38
N ARG A 240 -1.04 6.19 -7.56
CA ARG A 240 0.02 5.87 -8.52
C ARG A 240 1.38 6.05 -7.87
N THR A 241 2.20 5.01 -7.90
CA THR A 241 3.57 5.04 -7.35
C THR A 241 4.59 5.21 -8.46
N PHE A 242 5.63 6.02 -8.19
CA PHE A 242 6.80 6.21 -9.05
C PHE A 242 8.05 6.39 -8.19
N GLY A 243 8.96 5.42 -8.23
CA GLY A 243 10.06 5.34 -7.26
C GLY A 243 9.50 5.22 -5.84
N ASP A 244 10.04 6.01 -4.92
CA ASP A 244 9.61 6.03 -3.50
C ASP A 244 8.47 7.01 -3.22
N THR A 245 7.96 7.70 -4.25
CA THR A 245 6.87 8.68 -4.11
C THR A 245 5.58 8.14 -4.69
N SER A 246 4.51 8.28 -3.93
CA SER A 246 3.15 7.99 -4.36
C SER A 246 2.37 9.29 -4.52
N ALA A 247 1.44 9.28 -5.46
CA ALA A 247 0.43 10.30 -5.61
C ALA A 247 -0.94 9.67 -5.43
N VAL A 248 -1.82 10.33 -4.67
CA VAL A 248 -3.19 9.85 -4.43
C VAL A 248 -4.18 10.93 -4.84
N ALA A 249 -5.25 10.54 -5.53
CA ALA A 249 -6.42 11.39 -5.78
C ALA A 249 -7.62 10.86 -5.00
N ILE A 250 -8.38 11.76 -4.37
CA ILE A 250 -9.60 11.40 -3.63
C ILE A 250 -10.75 12.34 -3.96
N ASN A 251 -11.97 11.81 -3.91
CA ASN A 251 -13.17 12.61 -3.67
C ASN A 251 -13.22 12.86 -2.17
N SER A 252 -12.97 14.10 -1.73
CA SER A 252 -12.90 14.41 -0.31
C SER A 252 -14.28 14.56 0.31
N THR A 253 -14.39 14.49 1.64
CA THR A 253 -15.67 14.62 2.37
C THR A 253 -16.40 15.93 2.13
N ASN A 254 -15.72 16.97 1.65
CA ASN A 254 -16.32 18.23 1.22
C ASN A 254 -16.79 18.24 -0.25
N GLY A 255 -16.65 17.14 -0.98
CA GLY A 255 -17.03 17.00 -2.39
C GLY A 255 -16.02 17.59 -3.38
N SER A 256 -14.84 18.04 -2.93
CA SER A 256 -13.77 18.50 -3.83
C SER A 256 -12.78 17.41 -4.16
N LEU A 257 -12.11 17.54 -5.31
CA LEU A 257 -10.94 16.74 -5.65
C LEU A 257 -9.77 17.17 -4.77
N TYR A 258 -9.21 16.24 -4.02
CA TYR A 258 -7.93 16.44 -3.33
C TYR A 258 -6.87 15.57 -3.99
N THR A 259 -5.66 16.12 -4.10
CA THR A 259 -4.47 15.35 -4.48
C THR A 259 -3.46 15.37 -3.34
N TRP A 260 -2.83 14.23 -3.11
CA TRP A 260 -1.83 14.01 -2.07
C TRP A 260 -0.54 13.49 -2.70
N SER A 261 0.60 13.86 -2.11
CA SER A 261 1.92 13.34 -2.46
C SER A 261 2.71 12.97 -1.22
N GLY A 262 3.49 11.91 -1.33
CA GLY A 262 4.43 11.50 -0.30
C GLY A 262 4.87 10.06 -0.48
N ARG A 263 5.80 9.62 0.36
CA ARG A 263 6.12 8.20 0.48
C ARG A 263 4.94 7.49 1.14
N ALA A 264 4.47 6.40 0.55
CA ALA A 264 3.39 5.62 1.16
C ALA A 264 3.79 5.14 2.57
N GLY A 265 2.83 5.13 3.50
CA GLY A 265 3.12 4.86 4.91
C GLY A 265 3.70 6.06 5.67
N THR A 266 3.68 7.27 5.08
CA THR A 266 4.03 8.53 5.76
C THR A 266 2.86 9.53 5.67
N LEU A 267 2.94 10.64 6.42
CA LEU A 267 1.90 11.68 6.39
C LEU A 267 1.74 12.32 5.01
N GLY A 268 2.85 12.50 4.27
CA GLY A 268 2.91 13.27 3.04
C GLY A 268 2.30 14.67 3.16
N PHE A 269 1.79 15.19 2.06
CA PHE A 269 1.04 16.45 2.00
C PHE A 269 -0.06 16.35 0.96
N GLY A 270 -1.22 16.96 1.22
CA GLY A 270 -2.29 17.03 0.25
C GLY A 270 -3.00 18.37 0.25
N ALA A 271 -3.58 18.70 -0.89
CA ALA A 271 -4.26 19.97 -1.11
C ALA A 271 -5.53 19.79 -1.94
N ASP A 272 -6.45 20.72 -1.73
CA ASP A 272 -7.67 20.87 -2.51
C ASP A 272 -7.36 21.41 -3.91
N ALA A 273 -7.78 20.69 -4.94
CA ALA A 273 -7.65 21.10 -6.34
C ALA A 273 -8.67 22.17 -6.76
N LYS A 274 -9.56 22.58 -5.85
CA LYS A 274 -10.58 23.62 -6.04
C LYS A 274 -11.57 23.31 -7.17
N VAL A 275 -11.83 22.02 -7.37
CA VAL A 275 -12.79 21.51 -8.34
C VAL A 275 -13.65 20.43 -7.70
N GLY A 276 -14.96 20.47 -7.97
CA GLY A 276 -15.92 19.54 -7.40
C GLY A 276 -15.93 18.18 -8.10
N VAL A 277 -16.03 17.11 -7.31
CA VAL A 277 -16.21 15.73 -7.76
C VAL A 277 -17.63 15.28 -7.40
N ARG A 278 -18.27 14.55 -8.31
CA ARG A 278 -19.65 14.08 -8.12
C ARG A 278 -19.73 13.13 -6.92
N PRO A 279 -20.69 13.30 -5.99
CA PRO A 279 -20.87 12.39 -4.86
C PRO A 279 -21.05 10.93 -5.30
N GLY A 280 -20.43 10.00 -4.57
CA GLY A 280 -20.49 8.56 -4.86
C GLY A 280 -19.72 8.13 -6.11
N THR A 281 -18.78 8.96 -6.58
CA THR A 281 -17.88 8.63 -7.68
C THR A 281 -16.42 8.80 -7.27
N SER A 282 -15.56 7.98 -7.85
CA SER A 282 -14.15 7.89 -7.51
C SER A 282 -13.31 8.51 -8.62
N PRO A 283 -12.25 9.28 -8.30
CA PRO A 283 -11.28 9.70 -9.30
C PRO A 283 -10.39 8.52 -9.73
N SER A 284 -9.63 8.71 -10.81
CA SER A 284 -8.56 7.80 -11.25
C SER A 284 -7.33 8.63 -11.63
N ILE A 285 -6.11 8.17 -11.29
CA ILE A 285 -4.86 8.93 -11.43
C ILE A 285 -3.82 8.17 -12.24
N VAL A 286 -3.06 8.89 -13.06
CA VAL A 286 -1.88 8.38 -13.75
C VAL A 286 -0.75 9.41 -13.75
N ARG A 287 0.49 8.95 -13.90
CA ARG A 287 1.64 9.81 -14.12
C ARG A 287 1.90 9.94 -15.63
N MET A 288 1.94 11.17 -16.12
CA MET A 288 2.23 11.49 -17.52
C MET A 288 3.74 11.40 -17.81
N PRO A 289 4.17 11.20 -19.07
CA PRO A 289 5.58 11.11 -19.44
C PRO A 289 6.39 12.37 -19.12
N ASN A 290 5.75 13.55 -19.15
CA ASN A 290 6.34 14.84 -18.79
C ASN A 290 6.58 15.02 -17.27
N GLY A 291 6.22 14.02 -16.45
CA GLY A 291 6.39 14.05 -15.01
C GLY A 291 5.22 14.63 -14.21
N GLN A 292 4.24 15.24 -14.87
CA GLN A 292 3.00 15.68 -14.23
C GLN A 292 2.08 14.49 -13.94
N TYR A 293 1.06 14.73 -13.13
CA TYR A 293 0.00 13.77 -12.88
C TYR A 293 -1.28 14.24 -13.55
N ALA A 294 -2.06 13.26 -14.01
CA ALA A 294 -3.36 13.47 -14.58
C ALA A 294 -4.40 12.72 -13.77
N VAL A 295 -5.54 13.36 -13.49
CA VAL A 295 -6.66 12.76 -12.78
C VAL A 295 -7.90 12.86 -13.64
N ALA A 296 -8.58 11.74 -13.89
CA ALA A 296 -9.92 11.72 -14.47
C ALA A 296 -10.96 11.57 -13.37
N PHE A 297 -12.05 12.33 -13.44
CA PHE A 297 -13.13 12.27 -12.46
C PHE A 297 -14.46 12.71 -13.10
N GLN A 298 -15.58 12.26 -12.53
CA GLN A 298 -16.88 12.83 -12.86
C GLN A 298 -17.07 14.10 -12.04
N ALA A 299 -17.23 15.25 -12.68
CA ALA A 299 -17.45 16.50 -11.98
C ALA A 299 -18.91 16.65 -11.52
N THR A 300 -19.17 17.66 -10.69
CA THR A 300 -20.51 17.94 -10.14
C THR A 300 -21.56 18.25 -11.21
N ASP A 301 -21.14 18.68 -12.40
CA ASP A 301 -22.00 18.86 -13.58
C ASP A 301 -22.40 17.55 -14.28
N GLY A 302 -21.88 16.40 -13.81
CA GLY A 302 -22.11 15.07 -14.37
C GLY A 302 -21.23 14.73 -15.57
N GLY A 303 -20.38 15.65 -16.03
CA GLY A 303 -19.45 15.45 -17.13
C GLY A 303 -18.14 14.78 -16.73
N LEU A 304 -17.43 14.24 -17.72
CA LEU A 304 -16.03 13.85 -17.55
C LEU A 304 -15.15 15.09 -17.52
N TRP A 305 -14.33 15.19 -16.48
CA TRP A 305 -13.29 16.21 -16.35
C TRP A 305 -11.92 15.55 -16.20
N THR A 306 -10.90 16.25 -16.66
CA THR A 306 -9.51 15.88 -16.42
C THR A 306 -8.78 17.02 -15.73
N TRP A 307 -7.98 16.66 -14.73
CA TRP A 307 -7.09 17.54 -14.01
C TRP A 307 -5.64 17.21 -14.35
N VAL A 308 -4.77 18.21 -14.34
CA VAL A 308 -3.33 18.09 -14.54
C VAL A 308 -2.56 18.95 -13.55
N GLY A 309 -1.48 18.42 -13.01
CA GLY A 309 -0.61 19.18 -12.12
C GLY A 309 0.35 18.33 -11.30
N ALA A 310 1.05 19.00 -10.39
CA ALA A 310 1.79 18.33 -9.32
C ALA A 310 0.79 17.94 -8.20
N PRO A 311 0.81 16.71 -7.69
CA PRO A 311 -0.06 16.31 -6.58
C PRO A 311 0.23 17.17 -5.33
N GLY A 312 -0.81 17.50 -4.57
CA GLY A 312 -0.71 18.45 -3.46
C GLY A 312 -0.72 19.92 -3.89
N THR A 313 -1.12 20.22 -5.13
CA THR A 313 -1.30 21.59 -5.63
C THR A 313 -2.70 21.77 -6.22
N VAL A 314 -3.10 23.02 -6.48
CA VAL A 314 -4.40 23.33 -7.13
C VAL A 314 -4.46 22.71 -8.54
N GLY A 315 -3.35 22.73 -9.28
CA GLY A 315 -3.27 22.28 -10.67
C GLY A 315 -4.28 22.98 -11.58
N PHE A 316 -4.69 22.31 -12.65
CA PHE A 316 -5.66 22.82 -13.61
C PHE A 316 -6.64 21.72 -14.04
N ALA A 317 -7.94 22.00 -14.01
CA ALA A 317 -8.98 21.07 -14.44
C ALA A 317 -9.87 21.68 -15.52
N ALA A 318 -10.27 20.88 -16.50
CA ALA A 318 -11.17 21.30 -17.57
C ALA A 318 -12.15 20.19 -17.99
N PRO A 319 -13.33 20.54 -18.52
CA PRO A 319 -14.29 19.57 -19.01
C PRO A 319 -13.85 18.95 -20.34
N ALA A 320 -14.02 17.62 -20.46
CA ALA A 320 -13.93 16.90 -21.73
C ALA A 320 -15.15 17.12 -22.63
N ARG A 321 -16.17 17.84 -22.15
CA ARG A 321 -17.44 18.14 -22.84
C ARG A 321 -18.25 16.90 -23.25
N VAL A 322 -18.13 15.84 -22.46
CA VAL A 322 -18.93 14.62 -22.59
C VAL A 322 -19.56 14.25 -21.25
N GLY A 323 -20.79 13.75 -21.30
CA GLY A 323 -21.56 13.36 -20.12
C GLY A 323 -21.22 11.95 -19.65
N MET A 324 -21.05 11.76 -18.35
CA MET A 324 -20.91 10.44 -17.74
C MET A 324 -22.23 10.00 -17.12
N LYS A 325 -22.45 8.69 -17.02
CA LYS A 325 -23.60 8.13 -16.32
C LYS A 325 -23.50 8.40 -14.81
N ASP A 326 -24.63 8.49 -14.14
CA ASP A 326 -24.66 8.59 -12.68
C ASP A 326 -24.10 7.34 -12.00
N LYS A 327 -23.36 7.54 -10.90
CA LYS A 327 -22.77 6.47 -10.06
C LYS A 327 -21.77 5.57 -10.80
N THR A 328 -21.15 6.08 -11.86
CA THR A 328 -19.99 5.45 -12.51
C THR A 328 -18.75 6.28 -12.22
N SER A 329 -17.59 5.64 -12.24
CA SER A 329 -16.29 6.28 -12.07
C SER A 329 -15.46 6.09 -13.35
N PRO A 330 -14.67 7.09 -13.77
CA PRO A 330 -13.78 6.92 -14.92
C PRO A 330 -12.51 6.17 -14.51
N SER A 331 -11.80 5.60 -15.48
CA SER A 331 -10.48 5.00 -15.30
C SER A 331 -9.51 5.59 -16.31
N ILE A 332 -8.29 5.95 -15.89
CA ILE A 332 -7.29 6.64 -16.73
C ILE A 332 -6.00 5.82 -16.87
N THR A 333 -5.41 5.86 -18.06
CA THR A 333 -4.05 5.38 -18.34
C THR A 333 -3.33 6.33 -19.31
N VAL A 334 -2.10 5.99 -19.69
CA VAL A 334 -1.33 6.72 -20.71
C VAL A 334 -1.06 5.79 -21.89
N VAL A 335 -1.42 6.22 -23.10
CA VAL A 335 -1.06 5.55 -24.34
C VAL A 335 -0.21 6.52 -25.18
N GLY A 336 1.03 6.14 -25.47
CA GLY A 336 2.01 7.05 -26.06
C GLY A 336 2.29 8.23 -25.12
N ALA A 337 1.98 9.45 -25.58
CA ALA A 337 2.14 10.69 -24.81
C ALA A 337 0.83 11.28 -24.28
N LYS A 338 -0.32 10.63 -24.56
CA LYS A 338 -1.65 11.16 -24.24
C LYS A 338 -2.29 10.39 -23.10
N ALA A 339 -3.11 11.11 -22.33
CA ALA A 339 -4.01 10.46 -21.41
C ALA A 339 -5.13 9.77 -22.18
N VAL A 340 -5.56 8.62 -21.66
CA VAL A 340 -6.70 7.88 -22.18
C VAL A 340 -7.61 7.53 -21.03
N VAL A 341 -8.89 7.85 -21.16
CA VAL A 341 -9.90 7.61 -20.14
C VAL A 341 -10.99 6.69 -20.67
N ALA A 342 -11.26 5.60 -19.98
CA ALA A 342 -12.47 4.80 -20.18
C ALA A 342 -13.56 5.27 -19.20
N PHE A 343 -14.79 5.40 -19.68
CA PHE A 343 -15.92 5.78 -18.84
C PHE A 343 -17.24 5.25 -19.39
N GLN A 344 -18.23 5.06 -18.52
CA GLN A 344 -19.61 4.83 -18.93
C GLN A 344 -20.26 6.18 -19.25
N ALA A 345 -20.58 6.42 -20.52
CA ALA A 345 -21.27 7.65 -20.92
C ALA A 345 -22.72 7.66 -20.41
N ASN A 346 -23.35 8.83 -20.39
CA ASN A 346 -24.75 9.00 -20.01
C ASN A 346 -25.74 8.20 -20.89
N THR A 347 -25.31 7.74 -22.07
CA THR A 347 -26.06 6.79 -22.92
C THR A 347 -26.05 5.35 -22.39
N GLY A 348 -25.22 5.04 -21.39
CA GLY A 348 -25.01 3.71 -20.84
C GLY A 348 -23.93 2.88 -21.55
N ALA A 349 -23.41 3.37 -22.68
CA ALA A 349 -22.33 2.72 -23.41
C ALA A 349 -20.95 3.03 -22.84
N LEU A 350 -19.98 2.15 -23.11
CA LEU A 350 -18.56 2.40 -22.90
C LEU A 350 -18.05 3.41 -23.94
N TRP A 351 -17.32 4.39 -23.45
CA TRP A 351 -16.64 5.40 -24.26
C TRP A 351 -15.17 5.46 -23.87
N THR A 352 -14.33 5.81 -24.84
CA THR A 352 -12.93 6.18 -24.58
C THR A 352 -12.68 7.62 -25.00
N TRP A 353 -12.00 8.36 -24.15
CA TRP A 353 -11.51 9.71 -24.40
C TRP A 353 -9.98 9.70 -24.51
N THR A 354 -9.42 10.54 -25.35
CA THR A 354 -7.98 10.80 -25.39
C THR A 354 -7.68 12.28 -25.59
N GLY A 355 -6.59 12.74 -25.00
CA GLY A 355 -6.14 14.12 -25.12
C GLY A 355 -5.03 14.46 -24.16
N ASP A 356 -4.61 15.73 -24.19
CA ASP A 356 -3.83 16.29 -23.10
C ASP A 356 -4.77 16.56 -21.90
N PRO A 357 -4.43 16.09 -20.70
CA PRO A 357 -5.18 16.42 -19.48
C PRO A 357 -5.41 17.92 -19.32
N GLY A 358 -6.59 18.30 -18.84
CA GLY A 358 -7.00 19.72 -18.77
C GLY A 358 -7.42 20.31 -20.12
N THR A 359 -7.70 19.49 -21.14
CA THR A 359 -8.25 19.97 -22.41
C THR A 359 -9.56 19.24 -22.74
N THR A 360 -10.28 19.69 -23.76
CA THR A 360 -11.49 19.00 -24.23
C THR A 360 -11.19 17.62 -24.82
N GLY A 361 -10.02 17.42 -25.43
CA GLY A 361 -9.63 16.16 -26.09
C GLY A 361 -10.67 15.68 -27.11
N GLY A 362 -10.73 14.37 -27.33
CA GLY A 362 -11.74 13.72 -28.18
C GLY A 362 -12.23 12.41 -27.56
N ALA A 363 -13.54 12.17 -27.62
CA ALA A 363 -14.15 10.96 -27.11
C ALA A 363 -15.10 10.32 -28.12
N THR A 364 -15.10 8.99 -28.15
CA THR A 364 -15.92 8.20 -29.07
C THR A 364 -16.49 6.99 -28.32
N SER A 365 -17.73 6.62 -28.66
CA SER A 365 -18.34 5.39 -28.16
C SER A 365 -17.68 4.15 -28.76
N THR A 366 -17.52 3.11 -27.95
CA THR A 366 -17.17 1.78 -28.46
C THR A 366 -18.42 1.01 -28.91
N THR A 367 -19.63 1.59 -28.81
CA THR A 367 -20.94 0.94 -29.04
C THR A 367 -21.31 -0.16 -28.04
N GLU A 368 -20.40 -0.54 -27.14
CA GLU A 368 -20.63 -1.57 -26.13
C GLU A 368 -21.46 -1.05 -24.95
N GLY A 369 -22.57 -1.72 -24.64
CA GLY A 369 -23.37 -1.40 -23.47
C GLY A 369 -22.69 -1.84 -22.17
N MET A 370 -22.73 -1.00 -21.14
CA MET A 370 -22.25 -1.35 -19.79
C MET A 370 -23.41 -1.54 -18.82
N ALA A 371 -23.26 -2.46 -17.87
CA ALA A 371 -24.20 -2.65 -16.78
C ALA A 371 -24.35 -1.36 -15.94
N ALA A 372 -25.55 -1.09 -15.43
CA ALA A 372 -25.82 0.12 -14.65
C ALA A 372 -25.09 0.11 -13.30
N GLY A 373 -24.55 1.26 -12.91
CA GLY A 373 -23.83 1.42 -11.64
C GLY A 373 -22.46 0.72 -11.61
N THR A 374 -21.91 0.35 -12.77
CA THR A 374 -20.57 -0.24 -12.87
C THR A 374 -19.60 0.76 -13.51
N SER A 375 -18.31 0.60 -13.22
CA SER A 375 -17.22 1.43 -13.72
C SER A 375 -16.28 0.59 -14.56
N PRO A 376 -15.71 1.12 -15.66
CA PRO A 376 -14.70 0.41 -16.43
C PRO A 376 -13.31 0.52 -15.77
N ALA A 377 -12.40 -0.35 -16.15
CA ALA A 377 -10.97 -0.27 -15.80
C ALA A 377 -10.12 -0.30 -17.06
N ILE A 378 -9.10 0.57 -17.17
CA ILE A 378 -8.26 0.70 -18.36
C ILE A 378 -6.78 0.50 -18.05
N THR A 379 -6.05 -0.09 -19.00
CA THR A 379 -4.59 -0.14 -19.04
C THR A 379 -4.08 0.07 -20.46
N ALA A 380 -2.79 0.34 -20.62
CA ALA A 380 -2.13 0.37 -21.92
C ALA A 380 -1.57 -1.01 -22.27
N ILE A 381 -1.80 -1.47 -23.51
CA ILE A 381 -1.21 -2.68 -24.08
C ILE A 381 -0.56 -2.31 -25.41
N GLY A 382 0.77 -2.29 -25.43
CA GLY A 382 1.53 -1.77 -26.56
C GLY A 382 1.14 -0.32 -26.87
N SER A 383 0.69 -0.06 -28.10
CA SER A 383 0.20 1.24 -28.55
C SER A 383 -1.32 1.41 -28.43
N LYS A 384 -2.02 0.48 -27.79
CA LYS A 384 -3.48 0.46 -27.66
C LYS A 384 -3.92 0.64 -26.21
N ALA A 385 -5.19 1.00 -26.05
CA ALA A 385 -5.88 0.86 -24.78
C ALA A 385 -6.55 -0.52 -24.69
N ALA A 386 -6.57 -1.09 -23.49
CA ALA A 386 -7.39 -2.24 -23.14
C ALA A 386 -8.30 -1.86 -21.97
N VAL A 387 -9.57 -2.23 -22.05
CA VAL A 387 -10.61 -1.87 -21.07
C VAL A 387 -11.32 -3.14 -20.61
N ALA A 388 -11.43 -3.35 -19.30
CA ALA A 388 -12.36 -4.32 -18.71
C ALA A 388 -13.62 -3.62 -18.19
N PHE A 389 -14.77 -4.26 -18.37
CA PHE A 389 -16.05 -3.72 -17.94
C PHE A 389 -17.08 -4.83 -17.71
N ASN A 390 -18.13 -4.51 -16.94
CA ASN A 390 -19.27 -5.39 -16.75
C ASN A 390 -20.32 -5.12 -17.82
N SER A 391 -20.68 -6.15 -18.59
CA SER A 391 -21.78 -6.09 -19.54
C SER A 391 -22.62 -7.36 -19.49
N GLY A 392 -23.93 -7.19 -19.34
CA GLY A 392 -24.88 -8.30 -19.18
C GLY A 392 -24.58 -9.21 -17.99
N GLY A 393 -23.92 -8.70 -16.94
CA GLY A 393 -23.50 -9.49 -15.78
C GLY A 393 -22.25 -10.34 -16.00
N ASN A 394 -21.54 -10.17 -17.12
CA ASN A 394 -20.28 -10.85 -17.41
C ASN A 394 -19.12 -9.86 -17.48
N LEU A 395 -17.90 -10.36 -17.29
CA LEU A 395 -16.68 -9.64 -17.57
C LEU A 395 -16.45 -9.60 -19.08
N TRP A 396 -16.36 -8.39 -19.62
CA TRP A 396 -15.97 -8.12 -20.99
C TRP A 396 -14.62 -7.41 -21.03
N THR A 397 -13.92 -7.59 -22.14
CA THR A 397 -12.73 -6.80 -22.48
C THR A 397 -12.91 -6.16 -23.84
N TRP A 398 -12.32 -4.98 -24.01
CA TRP A 398 -12.23 -4.24 -25.25
C TRP A 398 -10.77 -3.84 -25.47
N SER A 399 -10.24 -3.92 -26.69
CA SER A 399 -9.01 -3.23 -27.04
C SER A 399 -9.07 -2.48 -28.35
N GLY A 400 -8.35 -1.36 -28.42
CA GLY A 400 -8.37 -0.54 -29.61
C GLY A 400 -7.54 0.72 -29.50
N THR A 401 -7.54 1.47 -30.60
CA THR A 401 -7.06 2.84 -30.60
C THR A 401 -8.04 3.69 -29.75
N PRO A 402 -7.55 4.52 -28.83
CA PRO A 402 -8.42 5.42 -28.07
C PRO A 402 -9.27 6.32 -28.98
N ALA A 403 -10.49 6.62 -28.55
CA ALA A 403 -11.46 7.45 -29.27
C ALA A 403 -11.79 6.96 -30.70
N THR A 404 -11.76 5.64 -30.92
CA THR A 404 -12.29 5.02 -32.14
C THR A 404 -13.43 4.05 -31.83
N ILE A 405 -14.26 3.78 -32.84
CA ILE A 405 -15.27 2.71 -32.78
C ILE A 405 -14.55 1.35 -32.77
N GLY A 406 -15.06 0.39 -32.00
CA GLY A 406 -14.60 -1.00 -31.98
C GLY A 406 -15.40 -1.82 -30.98
N GLY A 407 -15.52 -3.13 -31.20
CA GLY A 407 -16.32 -4.03 -30.34
C GLY A 407 -15.46 -4.76 -29.29
N GLY A 408 -16.05 -5.02 -28.13
CA GLY A 408 -15.45 -5.84 -27.09
C GLY A 408 -15.91 -7.30 -27.18
N SER A 409 -15.28 -8.17 -26.40
CA SER A 409 -15.66 -9.58 -26.27
C SER A 409 -15.93 -9.97 -24.83
N SER A 410 -16.96 -10.80 -24.64
CA SER A 410 -17.23 -11.45 -23.36
C SER A 410 -16.17 -12.51 -23.05
N THR A 411 -15.68 -12.52 -21.81
CA THR A 411 -14.82 -13.60 -21.28
C THR A 411 -15.64 -14.82 -20.84
N LYS A 412 -16.98 -14.71 -20.84
CA LYS A 412 -17.94 -15.69 -20.28
C LYS A 412 -17.84 -15.91 -18.77
N LEU A 413 -17.04 -15.12 -18.07
CA LEU A 413 -16.96 -15.14 -16.61
C LEU A 413 -18.00 -14.19 -16.03
N GLY A 414 -18.88 -14.73 -15.19
CA GLY A 414 -19.92 -13.96 -14.52
C GLY A 414 -19.34 -13.03 -13.45
N MET A 415 -19.80 -11.78 -13.45
CA MET A 415 -19.46 -10.76 -12.46
C MET A 415 -20.60 -10.58 -11.48
N TRP A 416 -20.26 -10.27 -10.23
CA TRP A 416 -21.25 -9.95 -9.21
C TRP A 416 -22.08 -8.72 -9.63
N PRO A 417 -23.41 -8.71 -9.44
CA PRO A 417 -24.25 -7.57 -9.80
C PRO A 417 -23.76 -6.25 -9.20
N GLY A 418 -23.66 -5.21 -10.03
CA GLY A 418 -23.18 -3.88 -9.62
C GLY A 418 -21.68 -3.80 -9.30
N SER A 419 -20.93 -4.90 -9.38
CA SER A 419 -19.47 -4.87 -9.18
C SER A 419 -18.74 -4.35 -10.41
N SER A 420 -17.59 -3.72 -10.16
CA SER A 420 -16.69 -3.19 -11.18
C SER A 420 -15.36 -3.96 -11.17
N PRO A 421 -14.71 -4.17 -12.33
CA PRO A 421 -13.40 -4.80 -12.40
C PRO A 421 -12.28 -3.78 -12.14
N SER A 422 -11.05 -4.28 -11.96
CA SER A 422 -9.80 -3.52 -12.07
C SER A 422 -8.85 -4.24 -13.03
N MET A 423 -8.02 -3.50 -13.77
CA MET A 423 -7.16 -4.06 -14.83
C MET A 423 -5.72 -3.52 -14.76
N THR A 424 -4.76 -4.35 -15.12
CA THR A 424 -3.35 -3.98 -15.37
C THR A 424 -2.79 -4.78 -16.56
N THR A 425 -1.57 -4.51 -16.97
CA THR A 425 -0.86 -5.23 -18.05
C THR A 425 0.27 -6.09 -17.49
N VAL A 426 0.33 -7.36 -17.89
CA VAL A 426 1.38 -8.32 -17.52
C VAL A 426 2.00 -8.89 -18.80
N GLY A 427 3.23 -8.49 -19.11
CA GLY A 427 3.84 -8.80 -20.40
C GLY A 427 3.01 -8.21 -21.54
N SER A 428 2.57 -9.06 -22.49
CA SER A 428 1.68 -8.67 -23.57
C SER A 428 0.18 -8.86 -23.26
N ASN A 429 -0.17 -9.42 -22.10
CA ASN A 429 -1.54 -9.75 -21.72
C ASN A 429 -2.14 -8.69 -20.79
N ALA A 430 -3.47 -8.60 -20.78
CA ALA A 430 -4.19 -7.94 -19.70
C ALA A 430 -4.36 -8.90 -18.53
N ALA A 431 -4.36 -8.36 -17.32
CA ALA A 431 -4.77 -9.06 -16.11
C ALA A 431 -5.88 -8.26 -15.41
N VAL A 432 -6.92 -8.95 -14.96
CA VAL A 432 -8.12 -8.34 -14.39
C VAL A 432 -8.42 -8.96 -13.03
N ALA A 433 -8.70 -8.14 -12.02
CA ALA A 433 -9.28 -8.56 -10.75
C ALA A 433 -10.76 -8.15 -10.71
N PHE A 434 -11.63 -9.05 -10.28
CA PHE A 434 -13.07 -8.78 -10.20
C PHE A 434 -13.74 -9.70 -9.18
N ARG A 435 -14.97 -9.34 -8.80
CA ARG A 435 -15.83 -10.15 -7.94
C ARG A 435 -16.74 -11.03 -8.79
N ALA A 436 -16.66 -12.35 -8.62
CA ALA A 436 -17.41 -13.29 -9.46
C ALA A 436 -18.81 -13.64 -8.91
N SER A 437 -19.75 -13.99 -9.80
CA SER A 437 -21.15 -14.31 -9.44
C SER A 437 -21.35 -15.67 -8.75
N GLY A 438 -20.40 -16.60 -8.86
CA GLY A 438 -20.48 -17.97 -8.32
C GLY A 438 -20.02 -18.13 -6.87
N GLY A 439 -20.39 -17.21 -5.98
CA GLY A 439 -20.00 -17.23 -4.55
C GLY A 439 -19.42 -15.92 -4.01
N GLY A 440 -19.33 -14.86 -4.83
CA GLY A 440 -18.96 -13.52 -4.36
C GLY A 440 -17.48 -13.32 -4.03
N GLY A 441 -16.63 -14.32 -4.30
CA GLY A 441 -15.19 -14.24 -4.05
C GLY A 441 -14.41 -13.47 -5.11
N LEU A 442 -13.15 -13.19 -4.78
CA LEU A 442 -12.17 -12.57 -5.66
C LEU A 442 -11.73 -13.56 -6.75
N TYR A 443 -11.79 -13.10 -8.00
CA TYR A 443 -11.26 -13.82 -9.15
C TYR A 443 -10.20 -12.97 -9.84
N THR A 444 -9.24 -13.66 -10.46
CA THR A 444 -8.32 -13.02 -11.41
C THR A 444 -8.48 -13.66 -12.78
N TRP A 445 -8.36 -12.85 -13.83
CA TRP A 445 -8.37 -13.25 -15.22
C TRP A 445 -7.11 -12.77 -15.92
N SER A 446 -6.65 -13.51 -16.93
CA SER A 446 -5.55 -13.12 -17.80
C SER A 446 -5.76 -13.58 -19.23
N GLY A 447 -5.35 -12.75 -20.18
CA GLY A 447 -5.40 -13.07 -21.59
C GLY A 447 -5.09 -11.86 -22.48
N GLN A 448 -5.03 -12.11 -23.78
CA GLN A 448 -5.15 -11.03 -24.75
C GLN A 448 -6.55 -10.42 -24.60
N PRO A 449 -6.69 -9.09 -24.58
CA PRO A 449 -7.99 -8.46 -24.69
C PRO A 449 -8.78 -8.99 -25.90
N ASP A 450 -10.09 -8.92 -25.82
CA ASP A 450 -11.03 -9.40 -26.83
C ASP A 450 -11.04 -10.92 -27.04
N THR A 451 -10.39 -11.67 -26.14
CA THR A 451 -10.41 -13.14 -26.10
C THR A 451 -11.09 -13.65 -24.84
N VAL A 452 -11.42 -14.95 -24.80
CA VAL A 452 -11.97 -15.58 -23.60
C VAL A 452 -10.99 -15.62 -22.42
N GLY A 453 -9.68 -15.66 -22.71
CA GLY A 453 -8.61 -15.79 -21.71
C GLY A 453 -8.79 -16.93 -20.72
N PHE A 454 -8.21 -16.78 -19.53
CA PHE A 454 -8.25 -17.76 -18.44
C PHE A 454 -8.60 -17.05 -17.14
N GLY A 455 -9.55 -17.57 -16.37
CA GLY A 455 -9.92 -17.03 -15.07
C GLY A 455 -9.90 -18.09 -13.97
N ALA A 456 -9.51 -17.69 -12.77
CA ALA A 456 -9.51 -18.57 -11.60
C ALA A 456 -9.94 -17.81 -10.33
N SER A 457 -10.58 -18.56 -9.43
CA SER A 457 -10.86 -18.13 -8.06
C SER A 457 -9.57 -18.06 -7.25
N THR A 458 -9.40 -16.99 -6.47
CA THR A 458 -8.34 -16.93 -5.45
C THR A 458 -8.72 -17.65 -4.16
N LYS A 459 -9.98 -18.11 -4.05
CA LYS A 459 -10.60 -18.66 -2.83
C LYS A 459 -10.70 -17.66 -1.67
N LEU A 460 -10.52 -16.37 -1.94
CA LEU A 460 -10.68 -15.30 -0.96
C LEU A 460 -12.04 -14.63 -1.15
N GLY A 461 -12.75 -14.43 -0.04
CA GLY A 461 -14.03 -13.71 -0.01
C GLY A 461 -13.84 -12.21 -0.14
N MET A 462 -14.81 -11.53 -0.76
CA MET A 462 -14.81 -10.07 -0.93
C MET A 462 -16.10 -9.50 -0.38
N LYS A 463 -15.98 -8.43 0.39
CA LYS A 463 -17.13 -7.76 0.99
C LYS A 463 -18.08 -7.17 -0.06
N ASP A 464 -19.37 -7.25 0.22
CA ASP A 464 -20.42 -6.65 -0.60
C ASP A 464 -20.22 -5.15 -0.79
N GLY A 465 -20.44 -4.67 -2.03
CA GLY A 465 -20.33 -3.25 -2.36
C GLY A 465 -18.91 -2.72 -2.55
N THR A 466 -17.89 -3.57 -2.47
CA THR A 466 -16.48 -3.19 -2.62
C THR A 466 -15.93 -3.54 -4.01
N VAL A 467 -14.82 -2.90 -4.39
CA VAL A 467 -14.13 -3.14 -5.65
C VAL A 467 -12.68 -3.54 -5.38
N PRO A 468 -12.12 -4.54 -6.09
CA PRO A 468 -10.69 -4.83 -6.01
C PRO A 468 -9.89 -3.79 -6.80
N SER A 469 -8.61 -3.64 -6.47
CA SER A 469 -7.62 -2.91 -7.27
C SER A 469 -6.42 -3.81 -7.55
N ILE A 470 -5.88 -3.75 -8.77
CA ILE A 470 -4.79 -4.62 -9.24
C ILE A 470 -3.64 -3.78 -9.81
N THR A 471 -2.40 -4.19 -9.54
CA THR A 471 -1.20 -3.66 -10.18
C THR A 471 -0.22 -4.79 -10.54
N THR A 472 0.68 -4.52 -11.49
CA THR A 472 1.70 -5.48 -11.91
C THR A 472 2.91 -5.43 -11.00
N VAL A 473 3.41 -6.59 -10.59
CA VAL A 473 4.62 -6.74 -9.76
C VAL A 473 5.52 -7.79 -10.39
N GLY A 474 6.54 -7.35 -11.12
CA GLY A 474 7.38 -8.24 -11.93
C GLY A 474 6.56 -8.94 -13.01
N THR A 475 6.60 -10.27 -13.03
CA THR A 475 5.78 -11.13 -13.92
C THR A 475 4.43 -11.53 -13.31
N ASN A 476 4.14 -11.07 -12.08
CA ASN A 476 2.94 -11.38 -11.32
C ASN A 476 2.06 -10.13 -11.19
N VAL A 477 0.95 -10.27 -10.46
CA VAL A 477 0.11 -9.16 -10.05
C VAL A 477 -0.08 -9.16 -8.54
N ALA A 478 -0.35 -7.96 -8.03
CA ALA A 478 -0.80 -7.74 -6.68
C ALA A 478 -2.21 -7.16 -6.70
N VAL A 479 -3.08 -7.64 -5.82
CA VAL A 479 -4.47 -7.20 -5.68
C VAL A 479 -4.70 -6.70 -4.27
N ALA A 480 -5.23 -5.50 -4.11
CA ALA A 480 -5.76 -4.99 -2.86
C ALA A 480 -7.30 -5.04 -2.91
N PHE A 481 -7.94 -5.48 -1.82
CA PHE A 481 -9.40 -5.54 -1.72
C PHE A 481 -9.84 -5.53 -0.25
N GLU A 482 -11.11 -5.24 -0.01
CA GLU A 482 -11.71 -5.41 1.31
C GLU A 482 -12.31 -6.82 1.42
N ALA A 483 -11.80 -7.61 2.37
CA ALA A 483 -12.31 -8.96 2.61
C ALA A 483 -13.62 -8.94 3.41
N ASP A 484 -14.29 -10.08 3.50
CA ASP A 484 -15.56 -10.21 4.25
C ASP A 484 -15.44 -9.81 5.73
N SER A 485 -14.23 -9.87 6.30
CA SER A 485 -13.94 -9.37 7.65
C SER A 485 -14.02 -7.84 7.78
N GLY A 486 -14.06 -7.11 6.68
CA GLY A 486 -13.96 -5.65 6.63
C GLY A 486 -12.54 -5.10 6.73
N SER A 487 -11.52 -5.96 6.69
CA SER A 487 -10.12 -5.55 6.68
C SER A 487 -9.59 -5.38 5.25
N LEU A 488 -8.57 -4.52 5.10
CA LEU A 488 -7.75 -4.46 3.90
C LEU A 488 -6.94 -5.76 3.76
N TYR A 489 -7.11 -6.44 2.64
CA TYR A 489 -6.31 -7.60 2.24
C TYR A 489 -5.44 -7.27 1.03
N THR A 490 -4.26 -7.89 0.99
CA THR A 490 -3.44 -7.92 -0.22
C THR A 490 -3.17 -9.35 -0.64
N TRP A 491 -3.28 -9.60 -1.94
CA TRP A 491 -3.01 -10.88 -2.59
C TRP A 491 -1.92 -10.70 -3.65
N SER A 492 -1.09 -11.71 -3.86
CA SER A 492 -0.05 -11.72 -4.88
C SER A 492 0.05 -13.09 -5.55
N GLY A 493 0.28 -13.09 -6.86
CA GLY A 493 0.50 -14.32 -7.60
C GLY A 493 0.46 -14.11 -9.11
N ALA A 494 0.71 -15.20 -9.84
CA ALA A 494 0.44 -15.22 -11.26
C ALA A 494 -1.07 -15.02 -11.48
N PRO A 495 -1.49 -14.16 -12.42
CA PRO A 495 -2.90 -14.02 -12.79
C PRO A 495 -3.54 -15.37 -13.12
N ALA A 496 -4.82 -15.52 -12.79
CA ALA A 496 -5.59 -16.75 -12.98
C ALA A 496 -5.02 -17.98 -12.22
N THR A 497 -4.43 -17.74 -11.05
CA THR A 497 -4.00 -18.79 -10.11
C THR A 497 -4.52 -18.52 -8.69
N THR A 498 -4.30 -19.44 -7.75
CA THR A 498 -4.72 -19.26 -6.35
C THR A 498 -3.85 -18.28 -5.56
N GLY A 499 -2.58 -18.08 -5.95
CA GLY A 499 -1.62 -17.17 -5.32
C GLY A 499 -1.46 -17.30 -3.80
N PHE A 500 -1.00 -16.23 -3.14
CA PHE A 500 -0.86 -16.10 -1.68
C PHE A 500 -1.46 -14.77 -1.22
N GLY A 501 -2.15 -14.74 -0.08
CA GLY A 501 -2.77 -13.52 0.46
C GLY A 501 -2.56 -13.35 1.96
N ALA A 502 -2.60 -12.10 2.43
CA ALA A 502 -2.51 -11.76 3.85
C ALA A 502 -3.49 -10.63 4.22
N ASP A 503 -4.06 -10.74 5.41
CA ASP A 503 -4.86 -9.70 6.07
C ASP A 503 -3.93 -8.64 6.66
N SER A 504 -4.08 -7.36 6.32
CA SER A 504 -3.30 -6.28 6.96
C SER A 504 -3.73 -5.99 8.40
N ARG A 505 -4.89 -6.51 8.84
CA ARG A 505 -5.61 -6.20 10.09
C ARG A 505 -6.04 -4.73 10.23
N LEU A 506 -5.95 -3.96 9.14
CA LEU A 506 -6.42 -2.57 9.09
C LEU A 506 -7.88 -2.56 8.61
N GLY A 507 -8.79 -2.06 9.46
CA GLY A 507 -10.22 -1.97 9.14
C GLY A 507 -10.53 -0.88 8.11
N MET A 508 -11.34 -1.22 7.10
CA MET A 508 -11.74 -0.32 6.02
C MET A 508 -13.12 0.31 6.24
N TYR A 509 -13.36 1.48 5.63
CA TYR A 509 -14.67 2.11 5.62
C TYR A 509 -15.67 1.25 4.84
N PRO A 510 -16.92 1.08 5.28
CA PRO A 510 -17.83 0.09 4.69
C PRO A 510 -18.28 0.31 3.24
N VAL A 511 -17.75 1.31 2.53
CA VAL A 511 -18.25 1.74 1.22
C VAL A 511 -17.15 2.41 0.40
N GLY A 512 -16.41 1.60 -0.35
CA GLY A 512 -15.31 1.99 -1.23
C GLY A 512 -14.21 0.92 -1.25
N GLY A 513 -13.57 0.66 -2.40
CA GLY A 513 -12.43 -0.25 -2.49
C GLY A 513 -11.08 0.43 -2.26
N PRO A 514 -10.03 -0.31 -1.89
CA PRO A 514 -8.66 0.22 -1.86
C PRO A 514 -8.13 0.41 -3.29
N SER A 515 -7.05 1.17 -3.44
CA SER A 515 -6.30 1.30 -4.69
C SER A 515 -4.84 0.91 -4.47
N ILE A 516 -4.28 0.08 -5.36
CA ILE A 516 -2.87 -0.34 -5.33
C ILE A 516 -2.15 0.15 -6.60
N GLY A 517 -0.90 0.60 -6.49
CA GLY A 517 -0.20 1.19 -7.64
C GLY A 517 1.30 1.37 -7.52
#